data_AF-A0AA42BNT1-F1
#
_entry.id   AF-A0AA42BNT1-F1
#
_cell.length_a   1.000
_cell.length_b   1.000
_cell.length_c   1.000
_cell.angle_alpha   90.00
_cell.angle_beta   90.00
_cell.angle_gamma   90.00
#
_symmetry.space_group_name_H-M   'P 1'
#
loop_
_entity.id
_entity.type
_entity.pdbx_description
1 polymer ?
#
loop_
_entity_poly.entity_id
_entity_poly.type
_entity_poly.pdbx_seq_one_letter_code
_entity_poly.pdbx_strand_id
1 'polypeptide(L)' 'ADGPTHQGAFDIAFLRCIPNMVVMAPSDENECRQMLYTGHKLQKPAAVRYPRGAGMGVTPDEAMTALEIGKSRTCR' A
#
# COMPACT_ATOMS: atom_id res chain seq x y z
N ALA A 1 14.69 -14.22 -9.16
CA ALA A 1 14.68 -12.87 -8.56
C ALA A 1 15.75 -12.07 -9.27
N ASP A 2 15.45 -10.82 -9.65
CA ASP A 2 16.22 -10.09 -10.67
C ASP A 2 17.50 -9.40 -10.12
N GLY A 3 17.85 -9.70 -8.86
CA GLY A 3 19.08 -9.25 -8.22
C GLY A 3 18.98 -7.86 -7.56
N PRO A 4 20.09 -7.38 -6.96
CA PRO A 4 20.12 -6.14 -6.17
C PRO A 4 19.73 -4.87 -6.95
N THR A 5 20.00 -4.83 -8.25
CA THR A 5 19.66 -3.69 -9.13
C THR A 5 18.16 -3.50 -9.33
N HIS A 6 17.35 -4.52 -9.05
CA HIS A 6 15.90 -4.50 -9.22
C HIS A 6 15.13 -4.45 -7.88
N GLN A 7 15.84 -4.40 -6.75
CA GLN A 7 15.18 -4.35 -5.44
C GLN A 7 14.62 -2.95 -5.18
N GLY A 8 13.29 -2.84 -5.13
CA GLY A 8 12.57 -1.66 -4.65
C GLY A 8 12.67 -1.49 -3.13
N ALA A 9 13.88 -1.25 -2.63
CA ALA A 9 14.17 -1.10 -1.20
C ALA A 9 14.11 0.37 -0.73
N PHE A 10 14.21 1.34 -1.65
CA PHE A 10 14.42 2.75 -1.32
C PHE A 10 13.20 3.65 -1.56
N ASP A 11 12.12 3.11 -2.13
CA ASP A 11 10.91 3.87 -2.51
C ASP A 11 10.25 4.54 -1.30
N ILE A 12 10.14 3.89 -0.14
CA ILE A 12 9.55 4.51 1.06
C ILE A 12 10.37 5.72 1.50
N ALA A 13 11.70 5.56 1.61
CA ALA A 13 12.58 6.64 2.06
C ALA A 13 12.53 7.83 1.09
N PHE A 14 12.55 7.54 -0.22
CA PHE A 14 12.45 8.54 -1.27
C PHE A 14 11.11 9.27 -1.27
N LEU A 15 9.98 8.53 -1.26
CA LEU A 15 8.63 9.10 -1.35
C LEU A 15 8.24 9.91 -0.10
N ARG A 16 8.75 9.54 1.08
CA ARG A 16 8.45 10.25 2.33
C ARG A 16 8.98 11.68 2.39
N CYS A 17 9.94 12.03 1.53
CA CYS A 17 10.45 13.40 1.44
C CYS A 17 9.53 14.32 0.63
N ILE A 18 8.54 13.78 -0.08
CA ILE A 18 7.63 14.56 -0.92
C ILE A 18 6.49 15.14 -0.05
N PRO A 19 6.27 16.46 -0.04
CA PRO A 19 5.19 17.07 0.74
C PRO A 19 3.81 16.52 0.36
N ASN A 20 2.96 16.32 1.37
CA ASN A 20 1.58 15.86 1.22
C ASN A 20 1.40 14.48 0.55
N MET A 21 2.45 13.68 0.44
CA MET A 21 2.42 12.31 -0.10
C MET A 21 1.89 11.33 0.94
N VAL A 22 0.92 10.49 0.54
CA VAL A 22 0.47 9.34 1.33
C VAL A 22 1.12 8.07 0.79
N VAL A 23 1.84 7.34 1.64
CA VAL A 23 2.46 6.05 1.28
C VAL A 23 1.74 4.93 2.04
N MET A 24 1.29 3.92 1.31
CA MET A 24 0.52 2.79 1.81
C MET A 24 1.22 1.47 1.44
N ALA A 25 1.23 0.52 2.37
CA ALA A 25 1.84 -0.79 2.21
C ALA A 25 0.89 -1.87 2.75
N PRO A 26 -0.02 -2.41 1.92
CA PRO A 26 -0.96 -3.44 2.33
C PRO A 26 -0.27 -4.74 2.74
N SER A 27 -0.84 -5.43 3.73
CA SER A 27 -0.35 -6.72 4.21
C SER A 27 -1.02 -7.93 3.54
N ASP A 28 -2.20 -7.74 2.95
CA ASP A 28 -2.96 -8.77 2.24
C ASP A 28 -3.74 -8.20 1.05
N GLU A 29 -4.42 -9.08 0.30
CA GLU A 29 -5.19 -8.72 -0.89
C GLU A 29 -6.37 -7.80 -0.59
N ASN A 30 -7.05 -7.97 0.55
CA ASN A 30 -8.16 -7.10 0.92
C ASN A 30 -7.64 -5.70 1.24
N GLU A 31 -6.62 -5.59 2.09
CA GLU A 31 -5.96 -4.31 2.39
C GLU A 31 -5.46 -3.63 1.12
N CYS A 32 -4.90 -4.39 0.17
CA CYS A 32 -4.45 -3.85 -1.11
C CYS A 32 -5.60 -3.19 -1.88
N ARG A 33 -6.73 -3.90 -1.99
CA ARG A 33 -7.94 -3.36 -2.64
C ARG A 33 -8.45 -2.10 -1.94
N GLN A 34 -8.56 -2.12 -0.61
CA GLN A 34 -9.06 -0.97 0.16
C GLN A 34 -8.09 0.22 0.10
N MET A 35 -6.77 -0.01 0.13
CA MET A 35 -5.76 1.06 0.02
C MET A 35 -5.69 1.66 -1.38
N LEU A 36 -5.86 0.87 -2.44
CA LEU A 36 -6.00 1.38 -3.81
C LEU A 36 -7.23 2.29 -3.93
N TYR A 37 -8.37 1.85 -3.40
CA TYR A 37 -9.58 2.67 -3.35
C TYR A 37 -9.38 3.95 -2.54
N THR A 38 -8.77 3.85 -1.37
CA THR A 38 -8.44 4.99 -0.50
C THR A 38 -7.55 5.98 -1.24
N GLY A 39 -6.47 5.51 -1.87
CA GLY A 39 -5.56 6.31 -2.70
C GLY A 39 -6.28 7.02 -3.85
N HIS A 40 -7.19 6.33 -4.53
CA HIS A 40 -7.99 6.92 -5.60
C HIS A 40 -8.95 8.03 -5.10
N LYS A 41 -9.49 7.89 -3.89
CA LYS A 41 -10.37 8.91 -3.27
C LYS A 41 -9.61 10.06 -2.64
N LEU A 42 -8.32 9.88 -2.34
CA LEU A 42 -7.48 10.96 -1.85
C LEU A 42 -7.26 12.00 -2.97
N GLN A 43 -7.65 13.24 -2.71
CA GLN A 43 -7.29 14.39 -3.55
C GLN A 43 -5.85 14.86 -3.28
N LYS A 44 -4.93 13.91 -3.12
CA LYS A 44 -3.52 14.10 -2.75
C LYS A 44 -2.66 13.03 -3.45
N PRO A 45 -1.36 13.28 -3.66
CA PRO A 45 -0.46 12.24 -4.14
C PRO A 45 -0.47 11.02 -3.22
N ALA A 46 -0.67 9.84 -3.81
CA ALA A 46 -0.72 8.58 -3.08
C ALA A 46 0.10 7.50 -3.81
N ALA A 47 0.83 6.70 -3.04
CA ALA A 47 1.58 5.55 -3.51
C ALA A 47 1.16 4.31 -2.72
N VAL A 48 0.76 3.25 -3.44
CA VAL A 48 0.47 1.93 -2.86
C VAL A 48 1.56 0.98 -3.33
N ARG A 49 2.39 0.49 -2.40
CA ARG A 49 3.46 -0.48 -2.70
C ARG A 49 3.06 -1.88 -2.25
N TYR A 50 3.23 -2.87 -3.10
CA TYR A 50 3.01 -4.27 -2.75
C TYR A 50 4.18 -5.12 -3.27
N PRO A 51 4.58 -6.18 -2.55
CA PRO A 51 5.68 -7.03 -2.95
C PRO A 51 5.36 -7.80 -4.23
N ARG A 52 6.39 -8.17 -5.01
CA ARG A 52 6.24 -9.12 -6.10
C ARG A 52 5.97 -10.52 -5.52
N GLY A 53 4.94 -11.19 -6.00
CA GLY A 53 4.62 -12.56 -5.62
C GLY A 53 3.13 -12.78 -5.41
N ALA A 54 2.78 -13.93 -4.84
CA ALA A 54 1.44 -14.19 -4.34
C ALA A 54 1.27 -13.57 -2.95
N GLY A 55 0.08 -13.05 -2.66
CA GLY A 55 -0.31 -12.66 -1.31
C GLY A 55 -0.75 -13.87 -0.48
N MET A 56 -1.52 -13.63 0.58
CA MET A 56 -1.98 -14.69 1.49
C MET A 56 -3.18 -15.49 0.94
N GLY A 57 -3.72 -15.11 -0.20
CA GLY A 57 -4.92 -15.70 -0.79
C GLY A 57 -6.21 -15.24 -0.09
N VAL A 58 -6.19 -14.09 0.59
CA VAL A 58 -7.38 -13.55 1.27
C VAL A 58 -8.38 -13.10 0.22
N THR A 59 -9.64 -13.51 0.36
CA THR A 59 -10.72 -13.01 -0.50
C THR A 59 -10.99 -11.55 -0.17
N PRO A 60 -10.85 -10.60 -1.12
CA PRO A 60 -11.16 -9.21 -0.87
C PRO A 60 -12.66 -9.01 -0.65
N ASP A 61 -13.02 -8.09 0.24
CA ASP A 61 -14.41 -7.67 0.40
C ASP A 61 -14.93 -7.05 -0.90
N GLU A 62 -16.20 -7.26 -1.25
CA GLU A 62 -16.81 -6.64 -2.43
C GLU A 62 -16.97 -5.12 -2.27
N ALA A 63 -17.34 -4.69 -1.07
CA ALA A 63 -17.46 -3.28 -0.74
C ALA A 63 -16.08 -2.62 -0.71
N MET A 64 -15.94 -1.50 -1.43
CA MET A 64 -14.76 -0.64 -1.34
C MET A 64 -15.00 0.45 -0.30
N THR A 65 -14.23 0.43 0.77
CA THR A 65 -14.32 1.36 1.90
C THR A 65 -13.00 2.10 2.04
N ALA A 66 -13.07 3.42 2.21
CA ALA A 66 -11.88 4.22 2.43
C ALA A 66 -11.34 3.95 3.84
N LEU A 67 -10.06 3.61 3.94
CA LEU A 67 -9.37 3.41 5.20
C LEU A 67 -8.97 4.76 5.82
N GLU A 68 -8.94 4.82 7.15
CA GLU A 68 -8.48 6.01 7.86
C GLU A 68 -6.95 6.15 7.74
N ILE A 69 -6.50 7.31 7.25
CA ILE A 69 -5.07 7.58 7.05
C ILE A 69 -4.35 7.71 8.38
N GLY A 70 -3.19 7.05 8.50
CA GLY A 70 -2.35 7.10 9.70
C GLY A 70 -2.76 6.12 10.80
N LYS A 71 -3.77 5.26 10.55
CA LYS A 71 -4.13 4.15 11.44
C LYS A 71 -3.43 2.87 11.00
N SER A 72 -2.88 2.14 11.97
CA SER A 72 -2.32 0.80 11.77
C SER A 72 -3.20 -0.27 12.42
N ARG A 73 -3.03 -1.51 11.97
CA ARG A 73 -3.61 -2.69 12.62
C ARG A 73 -2.56 -3.31 13.55
N THR A 74 -2.95 -3.63 14.78
CA THR A 74 -2.11 -4.45 15.66
C THR A 74 -2.24 -5.91 15.26
N CYS A 75 -1.16 -6.51 14.77
CA CYS A 75 -1.06 -7.95 14.56
C CYS A 75 -0.49 -8.56 15.86
N ARG A 76 -1.22 -9.50 16.46
CA ARG A 76 -0.82 -10.19 17.69
C ARG A 76 -0.37 -11.62 17.38
#